data_AF-A0A2V9VWD1-F1
#
_entry.id   AF-A0A2V9VWD1-F1
#
_cell.length_a   1.000
_cell.length_b   1.000
_cell.length_c   1.000
_cell.angle_alpha   90.00
_cell.angle_beta   90.00
_cell.angle_gamma   90.00
#
_symmetry.space_group_name_H-M   'P 1'
#
loop_
_entity.id
_entity.type
_entity.pdbx_description
1 polymer ?
#
loop_
_entity_poly.entity_id
_entity_poly.type
_entity_poly.pdbx_seq_one_letter_code
_entity_poly.pdbx_strand_id
1 'polypeptide(L)'
;MCTNNIKIETLETSIVRVTGGVTSGIRLLLMLTLLVVAYAEPSFAEESQAKTFSSPAQAVNALVQAAHAGDEQALETILGAGNEVTSSSDKEEDKLEREQFCQKYKEMHRLVQEPDGSTVLYIGAENWPFPIPLVASNGDWHFDSGRGKQEILFRRIGENEAAAIAVCEEFAMAKNASAAKADSEDAITRYAERLATAAASNDNKDSGPFHGYYFRV
;
A
#
# COMPACT_ATOMS: atom_id res chain seq x y z
N MET A 1 72.62 70.23 -1.93
CA MET A 1 73.44 69.14 -1.34
C MET A 1 73.01 67.86 -2.06
N CYS A 2 73.87 67.21 -2.85
CA CYS A 2 74.78 66.12 -2.43
C CYS A 2 73.98 64.93 -1.80
N THR A 3 74.10 63.64 -2.11
CA THR A 3 74.89 62.78 -3.05
C THR A 3 74.30 61.34 -2.94
N ASN A 4 74.53 60.30 -3.77
CA ASN A 4 75.46 60.04 -4.88
C ASN A 4 74.88 58.94 -5.84
N ASN A 5 75.67 58.50 -6.83
CA ASN A 5 75.54 57.22 -7.56
C ASN A 5 75.40 55.98 -6.65
N ILE A 6 74.84 54.87 -7.19
CA ILE A 6 75.57 53.61 -7.45
C ILE A 6 74.82 52.68 -8.42
N LYS A 7 75.60 51.82 -9.10
CA LYS A 7 75.26 50.97 -10.25
C LYS A 7 74.58 49.62 -9.88
N ILE A 8 73.71 49.17 -10.78
CA ILE A 8 73.60 47.80 -11.37
C ILE A 8 73.49 46.60 -10.40
N GLU A 9 72.38 45.85 -10.50
CA GLU A 9 72.42 44.50 -11.10
C GLU A 9 71.04 44.07 -11.64
N THR A 10 71.06 43.34 -12.76
CA THR A 10 69.88 42.84 -13.49
C THR A 10 69.70 41.34 -13.25
N LEU A 11 68.54 40.92 -12.73
CA LEU A 11 68.10 39.54 -12.81
C LEU A 11 66.60 39.46 -13.17
N GLU A 12 66.37 39.05 -14.42
CA GLU A 12 65.22 38.30 -14.95
C GLU A 12 63.84 38.49 -14.27
N THR A 13 62.96 39.24 -14.95
CA THR A 13 61.55 39.37 -14.55
C THR A 13 60.73 38.22 -15.14
N SER A 14 60.30 37.27 -14.32
CA SER A 14 59.32 36.25 -14.71
C SER A 14 57.92 36.87 -14.85
N ILE A 15 57.55 37.24 -16.09
CA ILE A 15 56.27 37.86 -16.40
C ILE A 15 55.21 36.78 -16.62
N VAL A 16 54.27 36.62 -15.68
CA VAL A 16 52.95 36.02 -15.96
C VAL A 16 51.88 36.99 -15.48
N ARG A 17 51.45 37.89 -16.38
CA ARG A 17 50.25 38.70 -16.18
C ARG A 17 49.01 37.88 -16.56
N VAL A 18 48.20 37.50 -15.57
CA VAL A 18 46.80 37.10 -15.82
C VAL A 18 45.90 38.30 -15.50
N THR A 19 45.79 39.20 -16.47
CA THR A 19 44.81 40.30 -16.46
C THR A 19 43.64 39.96 -17.39
N GLY A 20 42.45 39.81 -16.81
CA GLY A 20 41.17 39.74 -17.53
C GLY A 20 40.49 38.36 -17.47
N GLY A 21 39.19 38.34 -17.14
CA GLY A 21 38.37 37.13 -17.29
C GLY A 21 37.25 36.83 -16.28
N VAL A 22 36.93 37.71 -15.32
CA VAL A 22 35.88 37.45 -14.30
C VAL A 22 34.50 37.11 -14.91
N THR A 23 34.23 37.56 -16.14
CA THR A 23 33.00 37.24 -16.89
C THR A 23 32.98 35.82 -17.49
N SER A 24 34.12 35.14 -17.61
CA SER A 24 34.22 33.79 -18.20
C SER A 24 33.84 32.70 -17.20
N GLY A 25 34.31 32.82 -15.95
CA GLY A 25 34.01 31.86 -14.88
C GLY A 25 32.51 31.73 -14.58
N ILE A 26 31.77 32.83 -14.64
CA ILE A 26 30.30 32.85 -14.43
C ILE A 26 29.58 32.09 -15.56
N ARG A 27 30.05 32.21 -16.81
CA ARG A 27 29.48 31.44 -17.94
C ARG A 27 29.81 29.95 -17.87
N LEU A 28 31.00 29.58 -17.39
CA LEU A 28 31.35 28.19 -17.15
C LEU A 28 30.50 27.57 -16.02
N LEU A 29 30.28 28.32 -14.93
CA LEU A 29 29.43 27.90 -13.82
C LEU A 29 27.96 27.73 -14.25
N LEU A 30 27.43 28.65 -15.08
CA LEU A 30 26.07 28.56 -15.63
C LEU A 30 25.91 27.41 -16.64
N MET A 31 26.93 27.11 -17.45
CA MET A 31 26.93 25.92 -18.30
C MET A 31 26.96 24.63 -17.49
N LEU A 32 27.73 24.58 -16.39
CA LEU A 32 27.82 23.41 -15.52
C LEU A 32 26.51 23.15 -14.77
N THR A 33 25.82 24.20 -14.29
CA THR A 33 24.50 24.03 -13.65
C THR A 33 23.41 23.65 -14.65
N LEU A 34 23.46 24.14 -15.88
CA LEU A 34 22.54 23.70 -16.95
C LEU A 34 22.74 22.22 -17.30
N LEU A 35 23.98 21.73 -17.25
CA LEU A 35 24.31 20.32 -17.50
C LEU A 35 23.76 19.39 -16.40
N VAL A 36 23.81 19.80 -15.13
CA VAL A 36 23.28 19.00 -14.00
C VAL A 36 21.76 18.85 -14.07
N VAL A 37 21.04 19.89 -14.49
CA VAL A 37 19.57 19.83 -14.67
C VAL A 37 19.18 18.88 -15.81
N ALA A 38 20.02 18.73 -16.84
CA ALA A 38 19.77 17.83 -17.97
C ALA A 38 19.94 16.33 -17.64
N TYR A 39 20.56 15.99 -16.50
CA TYR A 39 20.71 14.61 -16.01
C TYR A 39 19.77 14.28 -14.84
N ALA A 40 18.81 15.15 -14.53
CA ALA A 40 17.70 14.80 -13.66
C ALA A 40 16.74 13.88 -14.45
N GLU A 41 17.03 12.58 -14.46
CA GLU A 41 16.07 11.59 -14.95
C GLU A 41 14.77 11.76 -14.15
N PRO A 42 13.61 11.99 -14.81
CA PRO A 42 12.36 12.04 -14.11
C PRO A 42 12.05 10.63 -13.62
N SER A 43 12.30 10.37 -12.34
CA SER A 43 11.78 9.19 -11.65
C SER A 43 10.28 9.33 -11.54
N PHE A 44 9.59 8.99 -12.63
CA PHE A 44 8.20 8.59 -12.58
C PHE A 44 8.15 7.35 -11.69
N ALA A 45 7.39 7.42 -10.61
CA ALA A 45 6.96 6.22 -9.93
C ALA A 45 6.18 5.40 -10.96
N GLU A 46 6.69 4.21 -11.28
CA GLU A 46 6.03 3.30 -12.21
C GLU A 46 4.76 2.78 -11.52
N GLU A 47 3.63 3.42 -11.81
CA GLU A 47 2.32 2.99 -11.35
C GLU A 47 2.08 1.59 -11.95
N SER A 48 2.17 0.56 -11.12
CA SER A 48 2.16 -0.85 -11.52
C SER A 48 0.95 -1.13 -12.41
N GLN A 49 1.20 -1.21 -13.72
CA GLN A 49 0.12 -1.21 -14.70
C GLN A 49 -0.62 -2.54 -14.64
N ALA A 50 -1.88 -2.49 -14.17
CA ALA A 50 -2.74 -3.67 -14.06
C ALA A 50 -2.74 -4.48 -15.35
N LYS A 51 -2.53 -5.80 -15.23
CA LYS A 51 -2.59 -6.70 -16.37
C LYS A 51 -3.95 -6.61 -17.06
N THR A 52 -3.92 -6.49 -18.38
CA THR A 52 -5.12 -6.47 -19.21
C THR A 52 -5.54 -7.85 -19.68
N PHE A 53 -6.84 -8.01 -19.92
CA PHE A 53 -7.50 -9.27 -20.30
C PHE A 53 -8.58 -9.03 -21.36
N SER A 54 -8.83 -10.00 -22.22
CA SER A 54 -9.84 -9.90 -23.27
C SER A 54 -11.29 -10.07 -22.77
N SER A 55 -11.49 -10.44 -21.50
CA SER A 55 -12.82 -10.52 -20.87
C SER A 55 -12.74 -10.49 -19.33
N PRO A 56 -13.84 -10.12 -18.64
CA PRO A 56 -13.91 -10.17 -17.18
C PRO A 56 -13.65 -11.58 -16.61
N ALA A 57 -14.20 -12.61 -17.28
CA ALA A 57 -14.04 -14.01 -16.87
C ALA A 57 -12.57 -14.48 -16.96
N GLN A 58 -11.81 -13.99 -17.93
CA GLN A 58 -10.38 -14.29 -18.03
C GLN A 58 -9.57 -13.62 -16.90
N ALA A 59 -9.91 -12.38 -16.55
CA ALA A 59 -9.28 -11.66 -15.44
C ALA A 59 -9.53 -12.36 -14.09
N VAL A 60 -10.79 -12.74 -13.81
CA VAL A 60 -11.16 -13.51 -12.61
C VAL A 60 -10.47 -14.87 -12.57
N ASN A 61 -10.39 -15.59 -13.70
CA ASN A 61 -9.73 -16.89 -13.73
C ASN A 61 -8.22 -16.77 -13.44
N ALA A 62 -7.56 -15.72 -13.95
CA ALA A 62 -6.17 -15.44 -13.59
C ALA A 62 -6.01 -15.11 -12.10
N LEU A 63 -6.86 -14.26 -11.53
CA LEU A 63 -6.89 -13.93 -10.10
C LEU A 63 -7.02 -15.19 -9.23
N VAL A 64 -7.98 -16.06 -9.53
CA VAL A 64 -8.23 -17.29 -8.77
C VAL A 64 -7.08 -18.30 -8.90
N GLN A 65 -6.44 -18.40 -10.08
CA GLN A 65 -5.25 -19.23 -10.25
C GLN A 65 -4.07 -18.73 -9.41
N ALA A 66 -3.81 -17.42 -9.42
CA ALA A 66 -2.72 -16.83 -8.63
C ALA A 66 -2.97 -16.97 -7.11
N ALA A 67 -4.21 -16.71 -6.67
CA ALA A 67 -4.65 -16.93 -5.28
C ALA A 67 -4.47 -18.39 -4.84
N HIS A 68 -4.88 -19.35 -5.68
CA HIS A 68 -4.73 -20.78 -5.40
C HIS A 68 -3.26 -21.25 -5.42
N ALA A 69 -2.40 -20.58 -6.17
CA ALA A 69 -0.95 -20.84 -6.19
C ALA A 69 -0.21 -20.19 -5.02
N GLY A 70 -0.80 -19.20 -4.34
CA GLY A 70 -0.11 -18.35 -3.38
C GLY A 70 0.92 -17.42 -4.04
N ASP A 71 0.72 -17.08 -5.33
CA ASP A 71 1.65 -16.28 -6.12
C ASP A 71 1.35 -14.78 -5.94
N GLU A 72 1.90 -14.22 -4.86
CA GLU A 72 1.79 -12.80 -4.48
C GLU A 72 2.22 -11.85 -5.61
N GLN A 73 3.28 -12.19 -6.34
CA GLN A 73 3.78 -11.36 -7.44
C GLN A 73 2.83 -11.38 -8.66
N ALA A 74 2.23 -12.54 -8.97
CA ALA A 74 1.18 -12.63 -9.98
C ALA A 74 -0.08 -11.86 -9.54
N LEU A 75 -0.44 -11.90 -8.26
CA LEU A 75 -1.57 -11.15 -7.71
C LEU A 75 -1.38 -9.64 -7.83
N GLU A 76 -0.22 -9.09 -7.41
CA GLU A 76 0.13 -7.67 -7.60
C GLU A 76 0.04 -7.26 -9.08
N THR A 77 0.58 -8.10 -9.98
CA THR A 77 0.55 -7.87 -11.44
C THR A 77 -0.87 -7.90 -12.02
N ILE A 78 -1.72 -8.83 -11.56
CA ILE A 78 -3.11 -8.97 -12.02
C ILE A 78 -3.95 -7.79 -11.54
N LEU A 79 -3.79 -7.41 -10.28
CA LEU A 79 -4.59 -6.37 -9.64
C LEU A 79 -4.12 -4.95 -9.96
N GLY A 80 -2.85 -4.76 -10.38
CA GLY A 80 -2.25 -3.43 -10.56
C GLY A 80 -2.11 -2.66 -9.25
N ALA A 81 -1.86 -3.40 -8.16
CA ALA A 81 -1.70 -2.89 -6.81
C ALA A 81 -0.44 -3.48 -6.20
N GLY A 82 0.18 -2.77 -5.25
CA GLY A 82 1.28 -3.34 -4.47
C GLY A 82 0.78 -4.16 -3.28
N ASN A 83 1.74 -4.64 -2.49
CA ASN A 83 1.57 -5.39 -1.24
C ASN A 83 0.49 -4.87 -0.27
N GLU A 84 0.16 -3.57 -0.30
CA GLU A 84 -0.92 -2.94 0.47
C GLU A 84 -2.31 -3.57 0.25
N VAL A 85 -2.50 -4.27 -0.87
CA VAL A 85 -3.72 -4.98 -1.28
C VAL A 85 -3.62 -6.50 -1.14
N THR A 86 -2.42 -7.07 -1.29
CA THR A 86 -2.18 -8.53 -1.35
C THR A 86 -1.58 -9.12 -0.06
N SER A 87 -1.14 -8.27 0.88
CA SER A 87 -0.54 -8.70 2.15
C SER A 87 -1.00 -7.90 3.38
N SER A 88 -1.01 -8.59 4.52
CA SER A 88 -1.20 -8.10 5.89
C SER A 88 0.10 -7.83 6.64
N SER A 89 1.26 -8.19 6.07
CA SER A 89 2.54 -8.42 6.76
C SER A 89 2.59 -9.67 7.66
N ASP A 90 1.51 -10.47 7.75
CA ASP A 90 1.47 -11.81 8.36
C ASP A 90 1.17 -12.86 7.26
N LYS A 91 2.17 -13.68 6.94
CA LYS A 91 2.08 -14.64 5.82
C LYS A 91 1.08 -15.77 6.06
N GLU A 92 0.81 -16.11 7.32
CA GLU A 92 -0.18 -17.15 7.65
C GLU A 92 -1.60 -16.59 7.55
N GLU A 93 -1.81 -15.32 7.92
CA GLU A 93 -3.04 -14.57 7.67
C GLU A 93 -3.31 -14.45 6.16
N ASP A 94 -2.33 -14.00 5.38
CA ASP A 94 -2.45 -13.86 3.92
C ASP A 94 -2.77 -15.20 3.24
N LYS A 95 -2.16 -16.30 3.72
CA LYS A 95 -2.43 -17.64 3.22
C LYS A 95 -3.86 -18.09 3.56
N LEU A 96 -4.34 -17.83 4.77
CA LEU A 96 -5.70 -18.14 5.19
C LEU A 96 -6.73 -17.33 4.40
N GLU A 97 -6.52 -16.03 4.21
CA GLU A 97 -7.41 -15.16 3.42
C GLU A 97 -7.53 -15.66 1.97
N ARG A 98 -6.41 -16.04 1.33
CA ARG A 98 -6.41 -16.70 0.00
C ARG A 98 -7.15 -18.03 -0.05
N GLU A 99 -6.96 -18.88 0.95
CA GLU A 99 -7.64 -20.18 1.04
C GLU A 99 -9.16 -19.99 1.20
N GLN A 100 -9.59 -19.03 2.04
CA GLN A 100 -10.99 -18.66 2.21
C GLN A 100 -11.59 -18.06 0.94
N PHE A 101 -10.89 -17.15 0.26
CA PHE A 101 -11.30 -16.59 -1.04
C PHE A 101 -11.51 -17.70 -2.08
N CYS A 102 -10.54 -18.61 -2.21
CA CYS A 102 -10.62 -19.74 -3.14
C CYS A 102 -11.78 -20.69 -2.80
N GLN A 103 -12.06 -20.92 -1.52
CA GLN A 103 -13.17 -21.75 -1.07
C GLN A 103 -14.52 -21.08 -1.37
N LYS A 104 -14.67 -19.78 -1.09
CA LYS A 104 -15.88 -19.00 -1.36
C LYS A 104 -16.16 -18.87 -2.85
N TYR A 105 -15.14 -18.68 -3.68
CA TYR A 105 -15.25 -18.71 -5.14
C TYR A 105 -15.74 -20.08 -5.68
N LYS A 106 -15.26 -21.19 -5.08
CA LYS A 106 -15.69 -22.55 -5.44
C LYS A 106 -17.11 -22.88 -4.97
N GLU A 107 -17.54 -22.32 -3.83
CA GLU A 107 -18.91 -22.47 -3.31
C GLU A 107 -19.93 -21.85 -4.27
N MET A 108 -19.72 -20.59 -4.65
CA MET A 108 -20.53 -19.87 -5.64
C MET A 108 -19.73 -18.67 -6.16
N HIS A 109 -19.88 -18.34 -7.45
CA HIS A 109 -19.42 -17.06 -7.99
C HIS A 109 -20.30 -16.56 -9.13
N ARG A 110 -20.37 -15.24 -9.28
CA ARG A 110 -21.00 -14.57 -10.44
C ARG A 110 -20.32 -13.24 -10.74
N LEU A 111 -20.34 -12.84 -12.01
CA LEU A 111 -19.95 -11.50 -12.44
C LEU A 111 -21.21 -10.68 -12.70
N VAL A 112 -21.23 -9.44 -12.21
CA VAL A 112 -22.38 -8.54 -12.27
C VAL A 112 -21.91 -7.19 -12.79
N GLN A 113 -22.60 -6.64 -13.78
CA GLN A 113 -22.36 -5.27 -14.22
C GLN A 113 -23.16 -4.33 -13.33
N GLU A 114 -22.45 -3.41 -12.66
CA GLU A 114 -23.03 -2.41 -11.76
C GLU A 114 -23.51 -1.18 -12.54
N PRO A 115 -24.41 -0.35 -11.96
CA PRO A 115 -24.94 0.85 -12.62
C PRO A 115 -23.90 1.92 -12.99
N ASP A 116 -22.71 1.87 -12.40
CA ASP A 116 -21.57 2.73 -12.71
C ASP A 116 -20.76 2.26 -13.93
N GLY A 117 -21.13 1.13 -14.53
CA GLY A 117 -20.46 0.52 -15.69
C GLY A 117 -19.32 -0.45 -15.32
N SER A 118 -18.94 -0.55 -14.05
CA SER A 118 -17.97 -1.54 -13.59
C SER A 118 -18.57 -2.94 -13.53
N THR A 119 -17.72 -3.97 -13.45
CA THR A 119 -18.13 -5.36 -13.28
C THR A 119 -17.55 -5.93 -11.99
N VAL A 120 -18.41 -6.28 -11.03
CA VAL A 120 -18.02 -6.82 -9.72
C VAL A 120 -18.11 -8.34 -9.74
N LEU A 121 -17.07 -8.99 -9.22
CA LEU A 121 -17.08 -10.41 -8.87
C LEU A 121 -17.76 -10.58 -7.52
N TYR A 122 -18.83 -11.38 -7.47
CA TYR A 122 -19.48 -11.80 -6.24
C TYR A 122 -19.13 -13.27 -5.95
N ILE A 123 -18.82 -13.60 -4.69
CA ILE A 123 -18.42 -14.95 -4.25
C ILE A 123 -19.20 -15.43 -3.01
N GLY A 124 -19.21 -16.75 -2.79
CA GLY A 124 -19.85 -17.40 -1.65
C GLY A 124 -21.37 -17.45 -1.72
N ALA A 125 -21.98 -18.20 -0.81
CA ALA A 125 -23.44 -18.22 -0.63
C ALA A 125 -23.99 -16.84 -0.22
N GLU A 126 -23.19 -16.06 0.49
CA GLU A 126 -23.51 -14.73 1.02
C GLU A 126 -23.54 -13.64 -0.06
N ASN A 127 -23.06 -13.94 -1.27
CA ASN A 127 -22.85 -12.96 -2.34
C ASN A 127 -21.99 -11.77 -1.87
N TRP A 128 -20.78 -12.04 -1.40
CA TRP A 128 -19.84 -10.99 -1.02
C TRP A 128 -19.17 -10.37 -2.25
N PRO A 129 -19.22 -9.03 -2.42
CA PRO A 129 -18.54 -8.35 -3.52
C PRO A 129 -17.03 -8.31 -3.26
N PHE A 130 -16.27 -8.77 -4.26
CA PHE A 130 -14.83 -8.62 -4.33
C PHE A 130 -14.48 -7.11 -4.40
N PRO A 131 -13.58 -6.60 -3.54
CA PRO A 131 -13.40 -5.15 -3.36
C PRO A 131 -12.80 -4.41 -4.57
N ILE A 132 -12.20 -5.13 -5.52
CA ILE A 132 -11.51 -4.56 -6.68
C ILE A 132 -12.36 -4.85 -7.93
N PRO A 133 -13.12 -3.87 -8.46
CA PRO A 133 -13.99 -4.10 -9.59
C PRO A 133 -13.19 -4.20 -10.90
N LEU A 134 -13.76 -4.86 -11.89
CA LEU A 134 -13.24 -4.90 -13.25
C LEU A 134 -13.84 -3.76 -14.08
N VAL A 135 -13.00 -3.07 -14.85
CA VAL A 135 -13.41 -1.98 -15.74
C VAL A 135 -12.86 -2.22 -17.15
N ALA A 136 -13.61 -1.78 -18.15
CA ALA A 136 -13.23 -1.88 -19.56
C ALA A 136 -12.59 -0.57 -20.03
N SER A 137 -11.41 -0.65 -20.66
CA SER A 137 -10.72 0.47 -21.29
C SER A 137 -10.21 0.03 -22.67
N ASN A 138 -10.59 0.77 -23.72
CA ASN A 138 -10.22 0.49 -25.11
C ASN A 138 -10.56 -0.93 -25.64
N GLY A 139 -11.47 -1.64 -24.98
CA GLY A 139 -11.88 -3.02 -25.31
C GLY A 139 -11.21 -4.10 -24.44
N ASP A 140 -10.18 -3.74 -23.68
CA ASP A 140 -9.51 -4.59 -22.72
C ASP A 140 -10.06 -4.40 -21.30
N TRP A 141 -10.00 -5.45 -20.48
CA TRP A 141 -10.46 -5.48 -19.10
C TRP A 141 -9.29 -5.50 -18.13
N HIS A 142 -9.38 -4.73 -17.05
CA HIS A 142 -8.40 -4.73 -15.96
C HIS A 142 -9.10 -4.45 -14.63
N PHE A 143 -8.41 -4.74 -13.53
CA PHE A 143 -8.87 -4.42 -12.18
C PHE A 143 -8.61 -2.95 -11.86
N ASP A 144 -9.59 -2.24 -11.30
CA ASP A 144 -9.46 -0.86 -10.86
C ASP A 144 -8.81 -0.83 -9.46
N SER A 145 -7.47 -0.80 -9.43
CA SER A 145 -6.70 -0.78 -8.19
C SER A 145 -6.93 0.48 -7.36
N GLY A 146 -7.24 1.62 -7.98
CA GLY A 146 -7.54 2.87 -7.29
C GLY A 146 -8.79 2.74 -6.41
N ARG A 147 -9.89 2.25 -7.00
CA ARG A 147 -11.12 1.92 -6.26
C ARG A 147 -10.88 0.80 -5.24
N GLY A 148 -10.14 -0.24 -5.63
CA GLY A 148 -9.81 -1.38 -4.79
C GLY A 148 -9.11 -1.00 -3.48
N LYS A 149 -8.05 -0.18 -3.55
CA LYS A 149 -7.32 0.31 -2.37
C LYS A 149 -8.23 1.10 -1.42
N GLN A 150 -9.10 1.96 -1.97
CA GLN A 150 -10.03 2.75 -1.17
C GLN A 150 -11.09 1.88 -0.47
N GLU A 151 -11.67 0.91 -1.18
CA GLU A 151 -12.64 -0.04 -0.61
C GLU A 151 -12.01 -0.92 0.47
N ILE A 152 -10.79 -1.45 0.26
CA ILE A 152 -10.08 -2.26 1.26
C ILE A 152 -9.76 -1.43 2.53
N LEU A 153 -9.40 -0.15 2.37
CA LEU A 153 -9.22 0.77 3.49
C LEU A 153 -10.53 1.00 4.26
N PHE A 154 -11.64 1.23 3.55
CA PHE A 154 -12.95 1.41 4.19
C PHE A 154 -13.43 0.15 4.93
N ARG A 155 -13.20 -1.05 4.39
CA ARG A 155 -13.49 -2.30 5.09
C ARG A 155 -12.67 -2.45 6.37
N ARG A 156 -11.36 -2.16 6.31
CA ARG A 156 -10.48 -2.20 7.49
C ARG A 156 -10.90 -1.17 8.56
N ILE A 157 -11.37 0.01 8.15
CA ILE A 157 -11.92 1.00 9.10
C ILE A 157 -13.19 0.46 9.75
N GLY A 158 -14.16 -0.04 8.97
CA GLY A 158 -15.41 -0.59 9.50
C GLY A 158 -15.23 -1.78 10.44
N GLU A 159 -14.29 -2.68 10.13
CA GLU A 159 -13.93 -3.80 11.02
C GLU A 159 -13.35 -3.31 12.35
N ASN A 160 -12.39 -2.38 12.32
CA ASN A 160 -11.80 -1.81 13.52
C ASN A 160 -12.82 -1.04 14.37
N GLU A 161 -13.71 -0.26 13.75
CA GLU A 161 -14.77 0.47 14.43
C GLU A 161 -15.74 -0.49 15.13
N ALA A 162 -16.19 -1.53 14.44
CA ALA A 162 -17.15 -2.47 15.01
C ALA A 162 -16.52 -3.43 16.04
N ALA A 163 -15.23 -3.78 15.90
CA ALA A 163 -14.48 -4.44 16.96
C ALA A 163 -14.37 -3.56 18.22
N ALA A 164 -14.11 -2.25 18.05
CA ALA A 164 -14.08 -1.31 19.18
C ALA A 164 -15.45 -1.16 19.86
N ILE A 165 -16.55 -1.18 19.09
CA ILE A 165 -17.92 -1.20 19.63
C ILE A 165 -18.15 -2.47 20.46
N ALA A 166 -17.86 -3.65 19.92
CA ALA A 166 -18.02 -4.92 20.64
C ALA A 166 -17.23 -4.96 21.96
N VAL A 167 -15.99 -4.46 21.97
CA VAL A 167 -15.19 -4.32 23.20
C VAL A 167 -15.83 -3.36 24.20
N CYS A 168 -16.41 -2.25 23.74
CA CYS A 168 -17.11 -1.31 24.62
C CYS A 168 -18.41 -1.90 25.20
N GLU A 169 -19.15 -2.68 24.40
CA GLU A 169 -20.37 -3.38 24.83
C GLU A 169 -20.05 -4.44 25.88
N GLU A 170 -19.08 -5.33 25.61
CA GLU A 170 -18.63 -6.34 26.57
C GLU A 170 -18.05 -5.73 27.85
N PHE A 171 -17.31 -4.62 27.77
CA PHE A 171 -16.84 -3.89 28.96
C PHE A 171 -17.99 -3.31 29.79
N ALA A 172 -19.02 -2.76 29.14
CA ALA A 172 -20.22 -2.27 29.81
C ALA A 172 -21.01 -3.43 30.43
N MET A 173 -21.16 -4.56 29.71
CA MET A 173 -21.76 -5.78 30.23
C MET A 173 -21.00 -6.31 31.44
N ALA A 174 -19.68 -6.50 31.35
CA ALA A 174 -18.84 -6.99 32.45
C ALA A 174 -18.95 -6.10 33.70
N LYS A 175 -18.98 -4.77 33.54
CA LYS A 175 -19.19 -3.84 34.67
C LYS A 175 -20.56 -3.98 35.33
N ASN A 176 -21.61 -4.23 34.55
CA ASN A 176 -22.98 -4.43 35.07
C ASN A 176 -23.15 -5.86 35.64
N ALA A 177 -22.55 -6.86 35.01
CA ALA A 177 -22.54 -8.27 35.42
C ALA A 177 -21.62 -8.55 36.61
N SER A 178 -20.70 -7.63 36.95
CA SER A 178 -19.96 -7.69 38.23
C SER A 178 -20.88 -7.60 39.47
N ALA A 179 -22.17 -7.27 39.29
CA ALA A 179 -23.20 -7.42 40.33
C ALA A 179 -23.89 -8.81 40.35
N ALA A 180 -23.74 -9.63 39.31
CA ALA A 180 -24.39 -10.93 39.14
C ALA A 180 -23.48 -11.91 38.35
N LYS A 181 -22.56 -12.55 39.08
CA LYS A 181 -21.45 -13.33 38.50
C LYS A 181 -21.88 -14.69 37.92
N ALA A 182 -21.40 -15.00 36.71
CA ALA A 182 -21.28 -16.35 36.16
C ALA A 182 -20.00 -16.43 35.31
N ASP A 183 -19.19 -17.48 35.47
CA ASP A 183 -17.97 -17.66 34.67
C ASP A 183 -18.36 -17.98 33.20
N SER A 184 -17.95 -17.13 32.26
CA SER A 184 -18.07 -17.34 30.82
C SER A 184 -16.71 -17.74 30.24
N GLU A 185 -16.64 -18.78 29.41
CA GLU A 185 -15.40 -19.20 28.75
C GLU A 185 -15.04 -18.34 27.52
N ASP A 186 -15.96 -17.47 27.08
CA ASP A 186 -15.82 -16.69 25.84
C ASP A 186 -14.56 -15.80 25.81
N ALA A 187 -13.98 -15.69 24.62
CA ALA A 187 -12.73 -14.96 24.39
C ALA A 187 -12.92 -13.43 24.50
N ILE A 188 -14.06 -12.90 24.04
CA ILE A 188 -14.35 -11.46 24.04
C ILE A 188 -14.69 -11.01 25.46
N THR A 189 -15.51 -11.77 26.18
CA THR A 189 -15.79 -11.52 27.61
C THR A 189 -14.49 -11.54 28.43
N ARG A 190 -13.60 -12.52 28.23
CA ARG A 190 -12.28 -12.56 28.92
C ARG A 190 -11.37 -11.38 28.56
N TYR A 191 -11.43 -10.85 27.34
CA TYR A 191 -10.69 -9.65 26.94
C TYR A 191 -11.24 -8.39 27.63
N ALA A 192 -12.57 -8.25 27.69
CA ALA A 192 -13.25 -7.16 28.39
C ALA A 192 -13.02 -7.19 29.90
N GLU A 193 -13.05 -8.37 30.54
CA GLU A 193 -12.70 -8.55 31.95
C GLU A 193 -11.24 -8.20 32.25
N ARG A 194 -10.29 -8.58 31.37
CA ARG A 194 -8.88 -8.15 31.48
C ARG A 194 -8.76 -6.62 31.40
N LEU A 195 -9.40 -5.99 30.42
CA LEU A 195 -9.45 -4.53 30.30
C LEU A 195 -10.04 -3.84 31.54
N ALA A 196 -11.04 -4.45 32.18
CA ALA A 196 -11.64 -3.96 33.42
C ALA A 196 -10.77 -4.17 34.67
N THR A 197 -9.79 -5.09 34.65
CA THR A 197 -9.00 -5.49 35.82
C THR A 197 -7.54 -5.02 35.80
N ALA A 198 -6.86 -4.95 34.65
CA ALA A 198 -5.53 -4.37 34.53
C ALA A 198 -5.15 -4.00 33.07
N ALA A 199 -4.35 -2.93 32.92
CA ALA A 199 -3.89 -2.47 31.62
C ALA A 199 -3.01 -3.50 30.88
N ALA A 200 -3.38 -3.76 29.61
CA ALA A 200 -2.58 -4.36 28.54
C ALA A 200 -1.96 -5.76 28.76
N SER A 201 -2.46 -6.74 27.99
CA SER A 201 -1.64 -7.75 27.30
C SER A 201 -2.46 -8.35 26.14
N ASN A 202 -2.01 -8.12 24.90
CA ASN A 202 -2.61 -8.72 23.71
C ASN A 202 -2.12 -10.17 23.58
N ASP A 203 -3.04 -11.12 23.57
CA ASP A 203 -2.84 -12.48 23.05
C ASP A 203 -4.21 -13.19 23.02
N ASN A 204 -4.97 -12.98 21.94
CA ASN A 204 -5.83 -13.98 21.33
C ASN A 204 -6.26 -13.51 19.92
N LYS A 205 -6.03 -14.32 18.89
CA LYS A 205 -6.36 -14.01 17.49
C LYS A 205 -7.62 -14.78 17.06
N ASP A 206 -8.72 -14.57 17.78
CA ASP A 206 -10.02 -15.15 17.43
C ASP A 206 -10.73 -14.30 16.36
N SER A 207 -11.49 -14.96 15.49
CA SER A 207 -12.10 -14.33 14.32
C SER A 207 -13.19 -13.33 14.69
N GLY A 208 -12.95 -12.05 14.41
CA GLY A 208 -13.91 -10.96 14.64
C GLY A 208 -15.24 -11.13 13.91
N PRO A 209 -16.29 -10.39 14.29
CA PRO A 209 -17.67 -10.57 13.79
C PRO A 209 -17.88 -10.31 12.29
N PHE A 210 -16.83 -9.92 11.55
CA PHE A 210 -16.84 -9.68 10.10
C PHE A 210 -16.06 -10.75 9.31
N HIS A 211 -15.75 -11.90 9.92
CA HIS A 211 -14.93 -12.93 9.28
C HIS A 211 -15.51 -13.37 7.92
N GLY A 212 -14.71 -13.20 6.86
CA GLY A 212 -15.10 -13.45 5.47
C GLY A 212 -15.70 -12.25 4.71
N TYR A 213 -16.15 -11.18 5.37
CA TYR A 213 -16.45 -9.91 4.66
C TYR A 213 -15.18 -9.24 4.10
N TYR A 214 -14.04 -9.66 4.64
CA TYR A 214 -12.71 -9.18 4.33
C TYR A 214 -11.89 -10.28 3.62
N PHE A 215 -11.44 -9.99 2.41
CA PHE A 215 -10.41 -10.75 1.71
C PHE A 215 -9.36 -9.76 1.19
N ARG A 216 -8.11 -9.85 1.65
CA ARG A 216 -6.98 -9.62 0.74
C ARG A 216 -6.72 -10.93 -0.01
N VAL A 217 -6.07 -10.84 -1.17
CA VAL A 217 -5.79 -11.99 -2.03
C VAL A 217 -4.31 -11.98 -2.40
#